data_AF-A0A7X9II56-F1
#
_entry.id   AF-A0A7X9II56-F1
#
_cell.length_a   1.000
_cell.length_b   1.000
_cell.length_c   1.000
_cell.angle_alpha   90.00
_cell.angle_beta   90.00
_cell.angle_gamma   90.00
#
_symmetry.space_group_name_H-M   'P 1'
#
loop_
_entity.id
_entity.type
_entity.pdbx_description
1 polymer ?
#
loop_
_entity_poly.entity_id
_entity_poly.type
_entity_poly.pdbx_seq_one_letter_code
_entity_poly.pdbx_strand_id
1 'polypeptide(L)'
;MESRLFDPLKALECEGCRLHLEEGRVILEYGTCSTSKARARVGRILTAYEPLLRLQFDVPPGDRPRTVQQLLAAGRIEVREGRYWLRG
;
A
#
# COMPACT_ATOMS: atom_id res chain seq x y z
N MET A 1 17.35 -14.61 -7.76
CA MET A 1 16.33 -14.79 -6.71
C MET A 1 15.53 -13.50 -6.66
N GLU A 2 14.37 -13.47 -7.32
CA GLU A 2 13.47 -12.32 -7.26
C GLU A 2 12.97 -12.18 -5.83
N SER A 3 13.55 -11.25 -5.08
CA SER A 3 13.00 -10.81 -3.81
C SER A 3 11.59 -10.32 -4.08
N ARG A 4 10.59 -11.16 -3.82
CA ARG A 4 9.17 -10.84 -3.99
C ARG A 4 8.84 -9.78 -2.95
N LEU A 5 9.07 -8.52 -3.29
CA LEU A 5 8.81 -7.38 -2.43
C LEU A 5 7.35 -7.43 -1.98
N PHE A 6 7.14 -7.26 -0.68
CA PHE A 6 5.80 -7.21 -0.13
C PHE A 6 5.11 -5.93 -0.60
N ASP A 7 4.07 -6.06 -1.41
CA ASP A 7 3.24 -4.94 -1.85
C ASP A 7 2.00 -4.84 -0.93
N PRO A 8 1.92 -3.83 -0.05
CA PRO A 8 0.83 -3.72 0.91
C PRO A 8 -0.50 -3.45 0.22
N LEU A 9 -0.52 -2.70 -0.90
CA LEU A 9 -1.74 -2.46 -1.66
C LEU A 9 -2.31 -3.79 -2.18
N LYS A 10 -1.46 -4.62 -2.79
CA LYS A 10 -1.89 -5.93 -3.31
C LYS A 10 -2.36 -6.87 -2.21
N ALA A 11 -1.72 -6.82 -1.03
CA ALA A 11 -2.15 -7.60 0.12
C ALA A 11 -3.57 -7.20 0.59
N LEU A 12 -3.88 -5.90 0.58
CA LEU A 12 -5.20 -5.38 0.94
C LEU A 12 -6.26 -5.72 -0.11
N GLU A 13 -5.92 -5.63 -1.40
CA GLU A 13 -6.82 -6.07 -2.49
C GLU A 13 -7.16 -7.56 -2.40
N CYS A 14 -6.18 -8.42 -2.05
CA CYS A 14 -6.42 -9.84 -1.83
C CYS A 14 -7.35 -10.13 -0.65
N GLU A 15 -7.38 -9.28 0.37
CA GLU A 15 -8.32 -9.36 1.49
C GLU A 15 -9.71 -8.80 1.14
N GLY A 16 -9.90 -8.33 -0.11
CA GLY A 16 -11.16 -7.79 -0.60
C GLY A 16 -11.40 -6.33 -0.20
N CYS A 17 -10.35 -5.62 0.19
CA CYS A 17 -10.41 -4.19 0.47
C CYS A 17 -10.10 -3.39 -0.79
N ARG A 18 -10.75 -2.24 -0.91
CA ARG A 18 -10.41 -1.21 -1.89
C ARG A 18 -9.81 -0.03 -1.16
N LEU A 19 -8.78 0.55 -1.75
CA LEU A 19 -8.14 1.74 -1.23
C LEU A 19 -8.25 2.84 -2.27
N HIS A 20 -8.49 4.06 -1.80
CA HIS A 20 -8.44 5.25 -2.62
C HIS A 20 -7.85 6.41 -1.81
N LEU A 21 -7.32 7.41 -2.51
CA LEU A 21 -6.82 8.63 -1.88
C LEU A 21 -7.88 9.70 -1.99
N GLU A 22 -8.31 10.24 -0.85
CA GLU A 22 -9.25 11.35 -0.77
C GLU A 22 -8.59 12.46 0.06
N GLU A 23 -8.44 13.65 -0.51
CA GLU A 23 -7.82 14.81 0.15
C GLU A 23 -6.45 14.51 0.81
N GLY A 24 -5.62 13.66 0.17
CA GLY A 24 -4.31 13.25 0.69
C GLY A 24 -4.36 12.22 1.82
N ARG A 25 -5.54 11.70 2.15
CA ARG A 25 -5.76 10.62 3.12
C ARG A 25 -6.03 9.31 2.39
N VAL A 26 -5.48 8.23 2.92
CA VAL A 26 -5.78 6.88 2.44
C VAL A 26 -7.09 6.44 3.07
N ILE A 27 -8.12 6.29 2.25
CA ILE A 27 -9.42 5.78 2.66
C ILE A 27 -9.49 4.30 2.29
N LEU A 28 -9.96 3.51 3.24
CA LEU A 28 -10.08 2.07 3.11
C LEU A 28 -11.56 1.70 3.10
N GLU A 29 -11.98 1.05 2.01
CA GLU A 29 -13.31 0.48 1.86
C GLU A 29 -13.27 -1.03 2.06
N TYR A 30 -14.00 -1.51 3.06
CA TYR A 30 -14.17 -2.94 3.30
C TYR A 30 -15.22 -3.47 2.33
N GLY A 31 -14.78 -4.10 1.24
CA GLY A 31 -15.64 -4.81 0.31
C GLY A 31 -16.08 -6.16 0.89
N THR A 32 -15.41 -7.24 0.49
CA THR A 32 -15.70 -8.61 0.96
C THR A 32 -15.02 -8.96 2.30
N CYS A 33 -14.22 -8.03 2.84
CA CYS A 33 -13.49 -8.15 4.09
C CYS A 33 -14.45 -8.11 5.31
N SER A 34 -15.09 -9.26 5.55
CA SER A 34 -16.24 -9.40 6.44
C SER A 34 -15.89 -9.91 7.85
N THR A 35 -14.75 -10.58 8.01
CA THR A 35 -14.37 -11.16 9.32
C THR A 35 -13.59 -10.16 10.19
N SER A 36 -13.81 -10.20 11.51
CA SER A 36 -13.06 -9.37 12.47
C SER A 36 -11.55 -9.60 12.40
N LYS A 37 -11.13 -10.84 12.09
CA LYS A 37 -9.71 -11.19 11.91
C LYS A 37 -9.11 -10.54 10.66
N ALA A 38 -9.84 -10.56 9.53
CA ALA A 38 -9.40 -9.90 8.30
C ALA A 38 -9.33 -8.37 8.50
N ARG A 39 -10.33 -7.77 9.16
CA ARG A 39 -10.33 -6.34 9.50
C ARG A 39 -9.14 -5.95 10.39
N ALA A 40 -8.84 -6.74 11.42
CA ALA A 40 -7.67 -6.51 12.27
C ALA A 40 -6.35 -6.63 11.50
N ARG A 41 -6.24 -7.56 10.55
CA ARG A 41 -5.06 -7.71 9.68
C ARG A 41 -4.90 -6.51 8.76
N VAL A 42 -5.98 -6.11 8.10
CA VAL A 42 -6.05 -4.96 7.21
C VAL A 42 -5.67 -3.68 7.96
N GLY A 43 -6.23 -3.45 9.15
CA GLY A 43 -5.90 -2.29 9.98
C GLY A 43 -4.40 -2.23 10.34
N ARG A 44 -3.78 -3.37 10.68
CA ARG A 44 -2.33 -3.43 10.93
C ARG A 44 -1.50 -3.08 9.71
N ILE A 45 -1.88 -3.57 8.53
CA ILE A 45 -1.18 -3.25 7.27
C ILE A 45 -1.35 -1.76 6.96
N LEU A 46 -2.56 -1.23 7.08
CA LEU A 46 -2.84 0.18 6.83
C LEU A 46 -1.97 1.07 7.73
N THR A 47 -1.96 0.84 9.04
CA THR A 47 -1.17 1.64 9.99
C THR A 47 0.34 1.50 9.76
N ALA A 48 0.84 0.29 9.50
CA ALA A 48 2.28 0.06 9.34
C ALA A 48 2.84 0.61 8.02
N TYR A 49 2.01 0.64 6.97
CA TYR A 49 2.45 1.00 5.61
C TYR A 49 1.76 2.25 5.07
N GLU A 50 1.05 3.04 5.90
CA GLU A 50 0.33 4.24 5.47
C GLU A 50 1.17 5.19 4.60
N PRO A 51 2.44 5.52 4.96
CA PRO A 51 3.25 6.41 4.15
C PRO A 51 3.60 5.84 2.78
N LEU A 52 3.83 4.53 2.70
CA LEU A 52 4.08 3.82 1.45
C LEU A 52 2.82 3.77 0.59
N LEU A 53 1.67 3.45 1.19
CA LEU A 53 0.38 3.44 0.51
C LEU A 53 0.06 4.82 -0.08
N ARG A 54 0.31 5.91 0.65
CA ARG A 54 0.18 7.28 0.11
C ARG A 54 1.02 7.48 -1.14
N LEU A 55 2.28 7.05 -1.16
CA LEU A 55 3.13 7.15 -2.36
C LEU A 55 2.66 6.29 -3.53
N GLN A 56 2.09 5.11 -3.24
CA GLN A 56 1.48 4.27 -4.27
C GLN A 56 0.29 5.01 -4.90
N PHE A 57 -0.50 5.74 -4.12
CA PHE A 57 -1.64 6.53 -4.59
C PHE A 57 -1.31 7.99 -4.99
N ASP A 58 -0.06 8.44 -4.88
CA ASP A 58 0.39 9.77 -5.31
C ASP A 58 0.50 9.85 -6.85
N VAL A 59 -0.63 9.61 -7.52
CA VAL A 59 -0.79 9.60 -8.97
C VAL A 59 -1.98 10.48 -9.35
N PRO A 60 -2.03 11.01 -10.58
CA PRO A 60 -3.18 11.74 -11.07
C PRO A 60 -4.48 10.94 -10.89
N PRO A 61 -5.63 11.60 -10.65
CA PRO A 61 -6.90 10.91 -10.53
C PRO A 61 -7.22 10.16 -11.83
N GLY A 62 -7.55 8.87 -11.70
CA GLY A 62 -7.82 7.98 -12.84
C GLY A 62 -6.62 7.13 -13.28
N ASP A 63 -5.41 7.47 -12.84
CA ASP A 63 -4.23 6.63 -13.05
C ASP A 63 -4.19 5.45 -12.07
N ARG A 64 -3.50 4.38 -12.48
CA ARG A 64 -3.29 3.23 -11.60
C ARG A 64 -2.27 3.59 -10.50
N PRO A 65 -2.50 3.14 -9.26
CA PRO A 65 -1.51 3.29 -8.19
C PRO A 65 -0.18 2.67 -8.58
N ARG A 66 0.92 3.31 -8.17
CA ARG A 66 2.28 2.78 -8.37
C ARG A 66 2.49 1.53 -7.53
N THR A 67 3.18 0.56 -8.10
CA THR A 67 3.70 -0.60 -7.36
C THR A 67 4.93 -0.23 -6.54
N VAL A 68 5.24 -1.02 -5.51
CA VAL A 68 6.49 -0.87 -4.73
C VAL A 68 7.72 -0.93 -5.65
N GLN A 69 7.71 -1.78 -6.68
CA GLN A 69 8.80 -1.87 -7.65
C GLN A 69 8.98 -0.57 -8.44
N GLN A 70 7.89 0.07 -8.86
CA GLN A 70 7.96 1.36 -9.56
C GLN A 70 8.46 2.47 -8.64
N LEU A 71 8.07 2.47 -7.36
CA LEU A 71 8.57 3.45 -6.39
C LEU A 71 10.07 3.27 -6.10
N LEU A 72 10.55 2.03 -6.02
CA LEU A 72 11.98 1.73 -5.90
C LEU A 72 12.76 2.16 -7.15
N ALA A 73 12.26 1.82 -8.33
CA ALA A 73 12.88 2.19 -9.61
C ALA A 73 12.92 3.72 -9.80
N ALA A 74 11.92 4.44 -9.31
CA ALA A 74 11.88 5.90 -9.30
C ALA A 74 12.74 6.54 -8.18
N GLY A 75 13.38 5.74 -7.32
CA GLY A 75 14.19 6.23 -6.20
C GLY A 75 13.39 6.91 -5.08
N ARG A 76 12.07 6.76 -5.06
CA ARG A 76 11.16 7.35 -4.04
C ARG A 76 11.14 6.58 -2.73
N ILE A 77 11.55 5.33 -2.76
CA ILE A 77 11.71 4.49 -1.58
C ILE A 77 12.99 3.67 -1.69
N GLU A 78 13.42 3.11 -0.56
CA GLU A 78 14.48 2.09 -0.50
C GLU A 78 14.12 1.01 0.52
N VAL A 79 14.76 -0.15 0.42
CA VAL A 79 14.61 -1.23 1.39
C VAL A 79 15.86 -1.28 2.26
N ARG A 80 15.72 -1.06 3.58
CA ARG A 80 16.79 -1.27 4.56
C ARG A 80 16.31 -2.21 5.64
N GLU A 81 17.08 -3.25 5.93
CA GLU A 81 16.77 -4.25 6.95
C GLU A 81 15.37 -4.87 6.80
N GLY A 82 14.94 -5.09 5.54
CA GLY A 82 13.62 -5.63 5.22
C GLY A 82 12.44 -4.66 5.42
N ARG A 83 12.70 -3.38 5.68
CA ARG A 83 11.69 -2.33 5.82
C ARG A 83 11.79 -1.32 4.69
N TYR A 84 10.64 -0.77 4.30
CA TYR A 84 10.57 0.31 3.33
C TYR A 84 10.83 1.65 4.01
N TRP A 85 11.76 2.42 3.44
CA TRP A 85 12.08 3.78 3.85
C TRP A 85 11.71 4.72 2.71
N LEU A 86 11.02 5.81 3.04
CA LEU A 86 10.71 6.88 2.09
C LEU A 86 11.99 7.64 1.78
N ARG A 87 12.25 7.90 0.50
CA ARG A 87 13.30 8.80 0.05
C ARG A 87 12.62 10.06 -0.50
N GLY A 88 12.84 11.16 0.20
CA GLY A 88 12.49 12.52 -0.23
C GLY A 88 13.66 13.17 -0.94
#